data_AF-A0A1W6ZXZ4-F1
#
_entry.id   AF-A0A1W6ZXZ4-F1
#
_cell.length_a   1.000
_cell.length_b   1.000
_cell.length_c   1.000
_cell.angle_alpha   90.00
_cell.angle_beta   90.00
_cell.angle_gamma   90.00
#
_symmetry.space_group_name_H-M   'P 1'
#
loop_
_entity.id
_entity.type
_entity.pdbx_description
1 polymer ?
#
loop_
_entity_poly.entity_id
_entity_poly.type
_entity_poly.pdbx_seq_one_letter_code
_entity_poly.pdbx_strand_id
1 'polypeptide(L)'
;MDSLSQFALGSAIGIVVMRRRTAPWKAALIGGLAATLPDLDAFYNHGDPISNMTLHRANSHALFWLTIASPVVALIAAFAAREMQNFWRWWLAVWLALFTHPLLDWFTVYGTQLLRPFTDFPYAIGSMFIIDPLYTLPLLIGIIVALIWRNDTGWRWAAGGLVVSTLYLGWSVAAQAYVQGVAEAALRADGRKVERLLVTPTALNTMLWRVVAITPDGYLEGFHSVFDRDSKMTFDPFPRGEALYEAMKGNAYVDRIAWFTDGFFKMGERDGRVIVTDLRMGQEPYYTFNFMVGQRQSPTIGAIHPTHFAERHNLREGLSWVWRRALGETVPPPR
;
A
#
# COMPACT_ATOMS: atom_id res chain seq x y z
N MET A 1 -1.49 -4.27 -0.46
CA MET A 1 -2.91 -4.56 -0.19
C MET A 1 -2.99 -5.72 0.76
N ASP A 2 -4.10 -5.88 1.47
CA ASP A 2 -4.26 -6.95 2.45
C ASP A 2 -4.39 -8.33 1.80
N SER A 3 -4.07 -9.37 2.57
CA SER A 3 -4.00 -10.74 2.06
C SER A 3 -5.35 -11.28 1.56
N LEU A 4 -6.50 -10.80 2.06
CA LEU A 4 -7.80 -11.23 1.56
C LEU A 4 -8.03 -10.71 0.14
N SER A 5 -7.69 -9.44 -0.12
CA SER A 5 -7.77 -8.84 -1.45
C SER A 5 -6.86 -9.54 -2.46
N GLN A 6 -5.64 -9.88 -2.05
CA GLN A 6 -4.69 -10.61 -2.90
C GLN A 6 -5.18 -12.03 -3.22
N PHE A 7 -5.65 -12.75 -2.20
CA PHE A 7 -6.24 -14.08 -2.39
C PHE A 7 -7.48 -14.05 -3.30
N ALA A 8 -8.35 -13.04 -3.13
CA ALA A 8 -9.54 -12.87 -3.96
C ALA A 8 -9.16 -12.58 -5.42
N LEU A 9 -8.21 -11.67 -5.65
CA LEU A 9 -7.72 -11.36 -7.01
C LEU A 9 -7.17 -12.62 -7.69
N GLY A 10 -6.26 -13.34 -7.02
CA GLY A 10 -5.70 -14.59 -7.52
C GLY A 10 -6.75 -15.66 -7.80
N SER A 11 -7.74 -15.79 -6.91
CA SER A 11 -8.85 -16.74 -7.07
C SER A 11 -9.69 -16.43 -8.31
N ALA A 12 -10.04 -15.15 -8.51
CA ALA A 12 -10.84 -14.72 -9.64
C ALA A 12 -10.06 -14.89 -10.97
N ILE A 13 -8.77 -14.54 -10.99
CA ILE A 13 -7.86 -14.81 -12.13
C ILE A 13 -7.85 -16.31 -12.45
N GLY A 14 -7.66 -17.16 -11.44
CA GLY A 14 -7.66 -18.61 -11.59
C GLY A 14 -8.93 -19.12 -12.25
N ILE A 15 -10.10 -18.73 -11.72
CA ILE A 15 -11.42 -19.11 -12.28
C ILE A 15 -11.53 -18.66 -13.74
N VAL A 16 -11.17 -17.42 -14.05
CA VAL A 16 -11.37 -16.83 -15.37
C VAL A 16 -10.46 -17.46 -16.42
N VAL A 17 -9.18 -17.68 -16.10
CA VAL A 17 -8.18 -18.27 -17.00
C VAL A 17 -8.45 -19.76 -17.24
N MET A 18 -8.74 -20.50 -16.17
CA MET A 18 -8.97 -21.95 -16.28
C MET A 18 -10.32 -22.26 -16.91
N ARG A 19 -11.36 -21.45 -16.66
CA ARG A 19 -12.70 -21.59 -17.24
C ARG A 19 -13.20 -23.05 -17.13
N ARG A 20 -13.51 -23.71 -18.25
CA ARG A 20 -14.04 -25.09 -18.32
C ARG A 20 -12.97 -26.18 -18.23
N ARG A 21 -11.70 -25.83 -18.03
CA ARG A 21 -10.58 -26.79 -18.04
C ARG A 21 -10.31 -27.44 -16.68
N THR A 22 -10.86 -26.87 -15.61
CA THR A 22 -10.78 -27.42 -14.25
C THR A 22 -12.04 -27.06 -13.47
N ALA A 23 -12.18 -27.61 -12.25
CA ALA A 23 -13.27 -27.24 -11.36
C ALA A 23 -13.05 -25.82 -10.78
N PRO A 24 -14.07 -24.96 -10.69
CA PRO A 24 -13.93 -23.59 -10.19
C PRO A 24 -13.25 -23.48 -8.83
N TRP A 25 -13.51 -24.41 -7.91
CA TRP A 25 -12.90 -24.41 -6.58
C TRP A 25 -11.39 -24.69 -6.62
N LYS A 26 -10.91 -25.56 -7.52
CA LYS A 26 -9.46 -25.82 -7.70
C LYS A 26 -8.79 -24.56 -8.25
N ALA A 27 -9.41 -23.97 -9.27
CA ALA A 27 -8.93 -22.74 -9.90
C ALA A 27 -8.86 -21.58 -8.91
N ALA A 28 -9.91 -21.39 -8.11
CA ALA A 28 -9.95 -20.38 -7.06
C ALA A 28 -8.86 -20.62 -6.02
N LEU A 29 -8.79 -21.83 -5.44
CA LEU A 29 -7.83 -22.14 -4.38
C LEU A 29 -6.39 -21.99 -4.85
N ILE A 30 -6.03 -22.58 -5.99
CA ILE A 30 -4.66 -22.52 -6.50
C ILE A 30 -4.29 -21.08 -6.90
N GLY A 31 -5.19 -20.36 -7.57
CA GLY A 31 -4.97 -18.97 -7.94
C GLY A 31 -4.79 -18.06 -6.72
N GLY A 32 -5.64 -18.21 -5.70
CA GLY A 32 -5.54 -17.47 -4.45
C GLY A 32 -4.27 -17.78 -3.67
N LEU A 33 -3.91 -19.07 -3.53
CA LEU A 33 -2.66 -19.47 -2.88
C LEU A 33 -1.42 -18.95 -3.63
N ALA A 34 -1.43 -19.02 -4.97
CA ALA A 34 -0.35 -18.47 -5.77
C ALA A 34 -0.20 -16.96 -5.54
N ALA A 35 -1.29 -16.21 -5.50
CA ALA A 35 -1.26 -14.79 -5.19
C ALA A 35 -0.72 -14.49 -3.79
N THR A 36 -0.88 -15.38 -2.80
CA THR A 36 -0.32 -15.15 -1.45
C THR A 36 1.18 -15.44 -1.31
N LEU A 37 1.82 -16.09 -2.31
CA LEU A 37 3.22 -16.48 -2.21
C LEU A 37 4.22 -15.31 -2.00
N PRO A 38 4.09 -14.16 -2.69
CA PRO A 38 5.02 -13.05 -2.51
C PRO A 38 5.07 -12.52 -1.06
N ASP A 39 3.91 -12.46 -0.39
CA ASP A 39 3.78 -11.94 0.99
C ASP A 39 4.39 -12.85 2.07
N LEU A 40 4.80 -14.08 1.73
CA LEU A 40 5.48 -14.97 2.68
C LEU A 40 6.84 -14.41 3.14
N ASP A 41 7.36 -13.40 2.45
CA ASP A 41 8.55 -12.65 2.89
C ASP A 41 8.36 -11.92 4.23
N ALA A 42 7.12 -11.64 4.64
CA ALA A 42 6.82 -11.03 5.95
C ALA A 42 7.24 -11.92 7.13
N PHE A 43 7.42 -13.23 6.92
CA PHE A 43 7.93 -14.16 7.92
C PHE A 43 9.47 -14.19 7.99
N TYR A 44 10.16 -13.55 7.05
CA TYR A 44 11.61 -13.49 7.03
C TYR A 44 12.12 -12.26 7.82
N ASN A 45 12.93 -12.51 8.85
CA ASN A 45 13.54 -11.44 9.64
C ASN A 45 14.91 -11.05 9.05
N HIS A 46 15.02 -9.81 8.61
CA HIS A 46 16.23 -9.17 8.08
C HIS A 46 17.19 -8.64 9.16
N GLY A 47 16.87 -8.84 10.45
CA GLY A 47 17.77 -8.58 11.59
C GLY A 47 17.42 -7.33 12.39
N ASP A 48 16.76 -6.35 11.79
CA ASP A 48 16.29 -5.15 12.48
C ASP A 48 14.96 -4.63 11.88
N PRO A 49 14.15 -3.86 12.63
CA PRO A 49 12.84 -3.40 12.18
C PRO A 49 12.85 -2.52 10.92
N ILE A 50 13.90 -1.75 10.67
CA ILE A 50 14.00 -0.87 9.49
C ILE A 50 14.34 -1.71 8.26
N SER A 51 15.27 -2.66 8.39
CA SER A 51 15.54 -3.64 7.33
C SER A 51 14.30 -4.49 7.04
N ASN A 52 13.57 -4.93 8.08
CA ASN A 52 12.30 -5.66 7.92
C ASN A 52 11.27 -4.86 7.13
N MET A 53 11.13 -3.56 7.42
CA MET A 53 10.21 -2.69 6.67
C MET A 53 10.68 -2.45 5.23
N THR A 54 11.96 -2.13 5.03
CA THR A 54 12.45 -1.66 3.73
C THR A 54 12.87 -2.77 2.77
N LEU A 55 12.95 -4.02 3.24
CA LEU A 55 13.20 -5.22 2.42
C LEU A 55 11.96 -6.11 2.27
N HIS A 56 10.91 -5.88 3.06
CA HIS A 56 9.58 -6.40 2.72
C HIS A 56 9.14 -5.81 1.38
N ARG A 57 8.56 -6.66 0.51
CA ARG A 57 8.21 -6.30 -0.87
C ARG A 57 9.39 -5.93 -1.77
N ALA A 58 10.57 -6.48 -1.45
CA ALA A 58 11.73 -6.42 -2.31
C ALA A 58 11.76 -7.58 -3.31
N ASN A 59 12.68 -8.53 -3.14
CA ASN A 59 12.92 -9.60 -4.10
C ASN A 59 11.71 -10.51 -4.34
N SER A 60 10.92 -10.75 -3.30
CA SER A 60 9.67 -11.52 -3.33
C SER A 60 8.61 -10.93 -4.26
N HIS A 61 8.64 -9.62 -4.48
CA HIS A 61 7.64 -8.87 -5.26
C HIS A 61 8.18 -8.39 -6.61
N ALA A 62 9.42 -8.74 -6.94
CA ALA A 62 10.05 -8.35 -8.18
C ALA A 62 9.43 -9.09 -9.37
N LEU A 63 8.98 -8.36 -10.37
CA LEU A 63 8.31 -8.93 -11.55
C LEU A 63 9.21 -9.92 -12.30
N PHE A 64 10.51 -9.65 -12.32
CA PHE A 64 11.51 -10.51 -12.93
C PHE A 64 11.60 -11.88 -12.22
N TRP A 65 11.81 -11.88 -10.90
CA TRP A 65 11.94 -13.11 -10.11
C TRP A 65 10.63 -13.92 -10.11
N LEU A 66 9.49 -13.25 -10.01
CA LEU A 66 8.18 -13.89 -10.06
C LEU A 66 7.89 -14.52 -11.42
N THR A 67 8.28 -13.85 -12.52
CA THR A 67 8.15 -14.43 -13.87
C THR A 67 8.98 -15.69 -14.01
N ILE A 68 10.23 -15.70 -13.51
CA ILE A 68 11.11 -16.87 -13.53
C ILE A 68 10.58 -18.00 -12.64
N ALA A 69 10.04 -17.68 -11.46
CA ALA A 69 9.49 -18.68 -10.54
C ALA A 69 8.17 -19.28 -11.04
N SER A 70 7.40 -18.54 -11.84
CA SER A 70 6.05 -18.92 -12.25
C SER A 70 5.91 -20.29 -12.93
N PRO A 71 6.81 -20.77 -13.80
CA PRO A 71 6.67 -22.10 -14.42
C PRO A 71 6.84 -23.23 -13.40
N VAL A 72 7.72 -23.05 -12.40
CA VAL A 72 7.93 -24.03 -11.32
C VAL A 72 6.69 -24.10 -10.43
N VAL A 73 6.15 -22.95 -10.02
CA VAL A 73 4.91 -22.89 -9.23
C VAL A 73 3.74 -23.48 -10.03
N ALA A 74 3.66 -23.19 -11.33
CA ALA A 74 2.64 -23.74 -12.21
C ALA A 74 2.75 -25.26 -12.40
N LEU A 75 3.96 -25.81 -12.44
CA LEU A 75 4.20 -27.25 -12.49
C LEU A 75 3.66 -27.93 -11.23
N ILE A 76 3.97 -27.35 -10.05
CA ILE A 76 3.44 -27.83 -8.76
C ILE A 76 1.91 -27.76 -8.74
N ALA A 77 1.33 -26.64 -9.17
CA ALA A 77 -0.11 -26.44 -9.24
C ALA A 77 -0.79 -27.47 -10.15
N ALA A 78 -0.29 -27.65 -11.38
CA ALA A 78 -0.85 -28.58 -12.33
C ALA A 78 -0.67 -30.05 -11.85
N PHE A 79 0.39 -30.35 -11.11
CA PHE A 79 0.63 -31.68 -10.54
C PHE A 79 -0.34 -31.97 -9.39
N ALA A 80 -0.46 -31.02 -8.45
CA ALA A 80 -1.42 -31.10 -7.35
C ALA A 80 -2.87 -31.20 -7.85
N ALA A 81 -3.21 -30.51 -8.94
CA ALA A 81 -4.52 -30.58 -9.57
C ALA A 81 -4.76 -31.89 -10.35
N ARG A 82 -3.71 -32.68 -10.63
CA ARG A 82 -3.68 -33.83 -11.55
C ARG A 82 -4.09 -33.48 -12.98
N GLU A 83 -3.64 -32.32 -13.46
CA GLU A 83 -4.08 -31.69 -14.70
C GLU A 83 -2.89 -31.21 -15.56
N MET A 84 -1.84 -32.04 -15.67
CA MET A 84 -0.65 -31.79 -16.50
C MET A 84 -0.99 -31.42 -17.95
N GLN A 85 -2.05 -31.98 -18.51
CA GLN A 85 -2.54 -31.66 -19.85
C GLN A 85 -2.96 -30.19 -20.03
N ASN A 86 -3.20 -29.48 -18.92
CA ASN A 86 -3.56 -28.06 -18.91
C ASN A 86 -2.40 -27.18 -18.41
N PHE A 87 -1.16 -27.65 -18.39
CA PHE A 87 0.01 -26.94 -17.86
C PHE A 87 0.07 -25.48 -18.32
N TRP A 88 -0.04 -25.20 -19.62
CA TRP A 88 0.05 -23.83 -20.14
C TRP A 88 -1.02 -22.87 -19.60
N ARG A 89 -2.21 -23.38 -19.27
CA ARG A 89 -3.27 -22.58 -18.65
C ARG A 89 -3.02 -22.39 -17.15
N TRP A 90 -2.52 -23.42 -16.47
CA TRP A 90 -2.07 -23.28 -15.09
C TRP A 90 -0.93 -22.28 -14.98
N TRP A 91 0.02 -22.32 -15.91
CA TRP A 91 1.11 -21.35 -15.99
C TRP A 91 0.60 -19.94 -16.21
N LEU A 92 -0.32 -19.72 -17.16
CA LEU A 92 -0.91 -18.40 -17.34
C LEU A 92 -1.66 -17.92 -16.07
N ALA A 93 -2.44 -18.80 -15.42
CA ALA A 93 -3.18 -18.45 -14.21
C ALA A 93 -2.25 -18.10 -13.04
N VAL A 94 -1.21 -18.91 -12.81
CA VAL A 94 -0.21 -18.69 -11.76
C VAL A 94 0.65 -17.48 -12.06
N TRP A 95 1.12 -17.32 -13.30
CA TRP A 95 1.91 -16.16 -13.71
C TRP A 95 1.11 -14.88 -13.52
N LEU A 96 -0.15 -14.83 -13.97
CA LEU A 96 -1.00 -13.67 -13.74
C LEU A 96 -1.21 -13.40 -12.24
N ALA A 97 -1.54 -14.42 -11.44
CA ALA A 97 -1.72 -14.24 -10.00
C ALA A 97 -0.47 -13.67 -9.32
N LEU A 98 0.70 -14.24 -9.61
CA LEU A 98 1.99 -13.76 -9.10
C LEU A 98 2.34 -12.36 -9.61
N PHE A 99 2.08 -12.07 -10.88
CA PHE A 99 2.43 -10.80 -11.51
C PHE A 99 1.51 -9.66 -11.07
N THR A 100 0.20 -9.92 -10.92
CA THR A 100 -0.75 -8.89 -10.50
C THR A 100 -0.67 -8.57 -9.02
N HIS A 101 -0.18 -9.48 -8.17
CA HIS A 101 0.00 -9.22 -6.74
C HIS A 101 0.85 -7.97 -6.45
N PRO A 102 2.12 -7.89 -6.90
CA PRO A 102 2.95 -6.72 -6.66
C PRO A 102 2.47 -5.49 -7.44
N LEU A 103 1.79 -5.67 -8.58
CA LEU A 103 1.14 -4.57 -9.27
C LEU A 103 -0.03 -3.99 -8.46
N LEU A 104 -0.80 -4.80 -7.75
CA LEU A 104 -1.83 -4.30 -6.85
C LEU A 104 -1.21 -3.61 -5.63
N ASP A 105 -0.09 -4.14 -5.13
CA ASP A 105 0.67 -3.48 -4.05
C ASP A 105 1.24 -2.13 -4.46
N TRP A 106 1.59 -1.94 -5.73
CA TRP A 106 2.03 -0.65 -6.26
C TRP A 106 0.96 0.45 -6.11
N PHE A 107 -0.33 0.11 -6.08
CA PHE A 107 -1.41 1.07 -5.79
C PHE A 107 -1.44 1.51 -4.31
N THR A 108 -0.73 0.83 -3.41
CA THR A 108 -0.61 1.24 -2.00
C THR A 108 0.61 2.13 -1.76
N VAL A 109 0.60 2.89 -0.65
CA VAL A 109 1.67 3.86 -0.34
C VAL A 109 2.96 3.22 0.22
N TYR A 110 2.99 1.89 0.40
CA TYR A 110 4.09 1.21 1.09
C TYR A 110 5.45 1.34 0.40
N GLY A 111 5.46 1.21 -0.93
CA GLY A 111 6.69 1.12 -1.71
C GLY A 111 7.03 -0.34 -2.02
N THR A 112 6.92 -0.72 -3.29
CA THR A 112 7.21 -2.08 -3.78
C THR A 112 8.37 -2.01 -4.77
N GLN A 113 9.42 -2.82 -4.58
CA GLN A 113 10.62 -2.77 -5.43
C GLN A 113 10.45 -3.67 -6.67
N LEU A 114 9.52 -3.28 -7.54
CA LEU A 114 9.02 -4.06 -8.69
C LEU A 114 10.11 -4.53 -9.67
N LEU A 115 11.17 -3.73 -9.84
CA LEU A 115 12.16 -3.90 -10.90
C LEU A 115 13.49 -4.47 -10.43
N ARG A 116 13.54 -5.11 -9.26
CA ARG A 116 14.71 -5.91 -8.87
C ARG A 116 14.98 -7.01 -9.91
N PRO A 117 16.25 -7.35 -10.23
CA PRO A 117 17.49 -6.81 -9.64
C PRO A 117 18.02 -5.54 -10.32
N PHE A 118 17.33 -4.95 -11.29
CA PHE A 118 17.82 -3.82 -12.07
C PHE A 118 17.86 -2.50 -11.28
N THR A 119 16.89 -2.28 -10.40
CA THR A 119 16.84 -1.15 -9.48
C THR A 119 16.13 -1.56 -8.19
N ASP A 120 16.44 -0.88 -7.10
CA ASP A 120 15.81 -1.04 -5.79
C ASP A 120 14.76 0.02 -5.48
N PHE A 121 14.43 0.90 -6.45
CA PHE A 121 13.48 1.98 -6.24
C PHE A 121 12.11 1.47 -5.72
N PRO A 122 11.60 2.00 -4.59
CA PRO A 122 10.33 1.57 -4.00
C PRO A 122 9.16 2.30 -4.66
N TYR A 123 8.58 1.68 -5.69
CA TYR A 123 7.45 2.27 -6.43
C TYR A 123 6.17 2.29 -5.58
N ALA A 124 5.48 3.43 -5.55
CA ALA A 124 4.17 3.58 -4.92
C ALA A 124 3.35 4.66 -5.64
N ILE A 125 2.17 4.29 -6.15
CA ILE A 125 1.14 5.25 -6.58
C ILE A 125 0.42 5.78 -5.33
N GLY A 126 0.08 4.89 -4.39
CA GLY A 126 -0.61 5.27 -3.15
C GLY A 126 -2.06 5.71 -3.33
N SER A 127 -2.74 5.35 -4.43
CA SER A 127 -4.14 5.69 -4.68
C SER A 127 -5.14 4.75 -3.98
N MET A 128 -4.67 3.67 -3.37
CA MET A 128 -5.48 2.68 -2.66
C MET A 128 -5.02 2.51 -1.21
N PHE A 129 -5.98 2.42 -0.29
CA PHE A 129 -5.69 1.99 1.07
C PHE A 129 -5.43 0.48 1.10
N ILE A 130 -4.74 0.00 2.14
CA ILE A 130 -4.34 -1.41 2.27
C ILE A 130 -5.57 -2.33 2.27
N ILE A 131 -6.67 -1.90 2.88
CA ILE A 131 -7.95 -2.62 2.95
C ILE A 131 -9.02 -1.73 2.30
N ASP A 132 -9.58 -2.14 1.16
CA ASP A 132 -10.66 -1.41 0.50
C ASP A 132 -11.81 -2.36 0.13
N PRO A 133 -12.95 -2.29 0.85
CA PRO A 133 -14.09 -3.17 0.57
C PRO A 133 -14.66 -3.02 -0.85
N LEU A 134 -14.61 -1.83 -1.45
CA LEU A 134 -15.16 -1.60 -2.79
C LEU A 134 -14.31 -2.24 -3.88
N TYR A 135 -13.02 -2.45 -3.62
CA TYR A 135 -12.17 -3.28 -4.47
C TYR A 135 -12.43 -4.77 -4.28
N THR A 136 -12.55 -5.23 -3.03
CA THR A 136 -12.53 -6.67 -2.70
C THR A 136 -13.90 -7.35 -2.84
N LEU A 137 -14.99 -6.66 -2.51
CA LEU A 137 -16.34 -7.25 -2.55
C LEU A 137 -16.77 -7.71 -3.95
N PRO A 138 -16.55 -6.96 -5.05
CA PRO A 138 -16.87 -7.45 -6.39
C PRO A 138 -16.17 -8.77 -6.74
N LEU A 139 -14.91 -8.93 -6.33
CA LEU A 139 -14.15 -10.17 -6.51
C LEU A 139 -14.78 -11.32 -5.72
N LEU A 140 -15.06 -11.10 -4.43
CA LEU A 140 -15.64 -12.11 -3.55
C LEU A 140 -17.01 -12.56 -4.05
N ILE A 141 -17.88 -11.62 -4.45
CA ILE A 141 -19.19 -11.94 -5.04
C ILE A 141 -19.00 -12.77 -6.30
N GLY A 142 -18.09 -12.37 -7.19
CA GLY A 142 -17.78 -13.11 -8.42
C GLY A 142 -17.31 -14.54 -8.16
N ILE A 143 -16.43 -14.72 -7.19
CA ILE A 143 -15.91 -16.04 -6.78
C ILE A 143 -17.03 -16.89 -6.19
N ILE A 144 -17.79 -16.36 -5.21
CA ILE A 144 -18.87 -17.09 -4.54
C ILE A 144 -19.89 -17.57 -5.58
N VAL A 145 -20.32 -16.69 -6.49
CA VAL A 145 -21.26 -17.05 -7.56
C VAL A 145 -20.66 -18.09 -8.51
N ALA A 146 -19.36 -18.02 -8.84
CA ALA A 146 -18.69 -19.04 -9.65
C ALA A 146 -18.59 -20.41 -8.98
N LEU A 147 -18.48 -20.45 -7.65
CA LEU A 147 -18.46 -21.68 -6.87
C LEU A 147 -19.85 -22.32 -6.74
N ILE A 148 -20.90 -21.50 -6.61
CA ILE A 148 -22.30 -21.95 -6.54
C ILE A 148 -22.79 -22.36 -7.94
N TRP A 149 -22.68 -21.46 -8.92
CA TRP A 149 -23.11 -21.66 -10.30
C TRP A 149 -21.92 -22.09 -11.15
N ARG A 150 -21.64 -23.39 -11.16
CA ARG A 150 -20.48 -24.02 -11.81
C ARG A 150 -20.64 -24.12 -13.34
N ASN A 151 -21.10 -23.04 -13.97
CA ASN A 151 -21.42 -22.93 -15.39
C ASN A 151 -20.91 -21.58 -15.95
N ASP A 152 -21.29 -21.25 -17.19
CA ASP A 152 -20.87 -20.00 -17.83
C ASP A 152 -21.37 -18.74 -17.11
N THR A 153 -22.52 -18.81 -16.42
CA THR A 153 -23.02 -17.69 -15.61
C THR A 153 -22.06 -17.40 -14.47
N GLY A 154 -21.65 -18.41 -13.70
CA GLY A 154 -20.67 -18.22 -12.64
C GLY A 154 -19.33 -17.65 -13.13
N TRP A 155 -18.84 -18.14 -14.27
CA TRP A 155 -17.64 -17.58 -14.90
C TRP A 155 -17.81 -16.09 -15.26
N ARG A 156 -18.97 -15.69 -15.81
CA ARG A 156 -19.25 -14.28 -16.14
C ARG A 156 -19.26 -13.40 -14.89
N TRP A 157 -19.72 -13.90 -13.75
CA TRP A 157 -19.67 -13.17 -12.48
C TRP A 157 -18.24 -13.00 -11.97
N ALA A 158 -17.39 -14.04 -12.03
CA ALA A 158 -15.97 -13.91 -11.69
C ALA A 158 -15.25 -12.90 -12.61
N ALA A 159 -15.52 -12.96 -13.92
CA ALA A 159 -14.99 -11.99 -14.88
C ALA A 159 -15.52 -10.57 -14.63
N GLY A 160 -16.80 -10.42 -14.32
CA GLY A 160 -17.42 -9.15 -13.95
C GLY A 160 -16.81 -8.55 -12.69
N GLY A 161 -16.56 -9.37 -11.66
CA GLY A 161 -15.85 -8.95 -10.46
C GLY A 161 -14.46 -8.40 -10.76
N LEU A 162 -13.67 -9.10 -11.59
CA LEU A 162 -12.37 -8.60 -12.04
C LEU A 162 -12.47 -7.27 -12.79
N VAL A 163 -13.43 -7.14 -13.71
CA VAL A 163 -13.63 -5.91 -14.48
C VAL A 163 -13.98 -4.74 -13.56
N VAL A 164 -14.94 -4.93 -12.65
CA VAL A 164 -15.34 -3.88 -11.71
C VAL A 164 -14.17 -3.46 -10.81
N SER A 165 -13.45 -4.41 -10.22
CA SER A 165 -12.29 -4.10 -9.36
C SER A 165 -11.15 -3.43 -10.15
N THR A 166 -10.95 -3.80 -11.42
CA THR A 166 -9.97 -3.13 -12.29
C THR A 166 -10.37 -1.70 -12.63
N LEU A 167 -11.64 -1.47 -12.99
CA LEU A 167 -12.17 -0.13 -13.23
C LEU A 167 -12.09 0.74 -11.96
N TYR A 168 -12.28 0.13 -10.79
CA TYR A 168 -12.14 0.82 -9.51
C TYR A 168 -10.71 1.29 -9.23
N LEU A 169 -9.68 0.54 -9.63
CA LEU A 169 -8.28 1.02 -9.58
C LEU A 169 -8.06 2.22 -10.51
N GLY A 170 -8.67 2.20 -11.71
CA GLY A 170 -8.63 3.35 -12.62
C GLY A 170 -9.30 4.59 -12.02
N TRP A 171 -10.46 4.40 -11.38
CA TRP A 171 -11.13 5.46 -10.62
C TRP A 171 -10.25 6.02 -9.50
N SER A 172 -9.60 5.17 -8.70
CA SER A 172 -8.81 5.63 -7.56
C SER A 172 -7.65 6.52 -7.99
N VAL A 173 -6.98 6.22 -9.11
CA VAL A 173 -5.94 7.07 -9.70
C VAL A 173 -6.51 8.40 -10.20
N ALA A 174 -7.68 8.38 -10.85
CA ALA A 174 -8.32 9.61 -11.31
C ALA A 174 -8.74 10.52 -10.15
N ALA A 175 -9.31 9.94 -9.09
CA ALA A 175 -9.67 10.66 -7.86
C ALA A 175 -8.43 11.24 -7.16
N GLN A 176 -7.35 10.47 -7.08
CA GLN A 176 -6.06 10.95 -6.55
C GLN A 176 -5.55 12.16 -7.33
N ALA A 177 -5.53 12.07 -8.67
CA ALA A 177 -5.06 13.14 -9.54
C ALA A 177 -5.92 14.41 -9.41
N TYR A 178 -7.24 14.26 -9.28
CA TYR A 178 -8.15 15.37 -8.98
C TYR A 178 -7.78 16.07 -7.67
N VAL A 179 -7.65 15.31 -6.57
CA VAL A 179 -7.31 15.89 -5.26
C VAL A 179 -5.92 16.51 -5.27
N GLN A 180 -4.95 15.90 -5.97
CA GLN A 180 -3.63 16.49 -6.14
C GLN A 180 -3.70 17.86 -6.81
N GLY A 181 -4.51 18.01 -7.86
CA GLY A 181 -4.73 19.31 -8.51
C GLY A 181 -5.33 20.36 -7.57
N VAL A 182 -6.30 19.96 -6.73
CA VAL A 182 -6.89 20.85 -5.71
C VAL A 182 -5.84 21.28 -4.67
N ALA A 183 -5.05 20.33 -4.16
CA ALA A 183 -4.01 20.59 -3.18
C ALA A 183 -2.91 21.53 -3.73
N GLU A 184 -2.44 21.28 -4.94
CA GLU A 184 -1.45 22.14 -5.60
C GLU A 184 -1.97 23.56 -5.81
N ALA A 185 -3.23 23.71 -6.22
CA ALA A 185 -3.85 25.03 -6.38
C ALA A 185 -3.96 25.78 -5.05
N ALA A 186 -4.39 25.11 -3.98
CA ALA A 186 -4.47 25.70 -2.65
C ALA A 186 -3.10 26.11 -2.10
N LEU A 187 -2.08 25.23 -2.20
CA LEU A 187 -0.73 25.51 -1.73
C LEU A 187 -0.07 26.67 -2.51
N ARG A 188 -0.32 26.78 -3.82
CA ARG A 188 0.14 27.92 -4.63
C ARG A 188 -0.56 29.22 -4.25
N ALA A 189 -1.87 29.19 -3.99
CA ALA A 189 -2.63 30.36 -3.56
C ALA A 189 -2.13 30.93 -2.22
N ASP A 190 -1.70 30.04 -1.31
CA ASP A 190 -1.10 30.40 -0.02
C ASP A 190 0.40 30.79 -0.11
N GLY A 191 0.98 30.82 -1.32
CA GLY A 191 2.39 31.15 -1.54
C GLY A 191 3.37 30.16 -0.93
N ARG A 192 2.95 28.91 -0.66
CA ARG A 192 3.80 27.89 -0.03
C ARG A 192 4.77 27.29 -1.05
N LYS A 193 6.05 27.21 -0.67
CA LYS A 193 7.06 26.45 -1.42
C LYS A 193 6.98 24.97 -1.01
N VAL A 194 6.48 24.13 -1.91
CA VAL A 194 6.33 22.68 -1.70
C VAL A 194 7.47 21.95 -2.40
N GLU A 195 8.22 21.15 -1.65
CA GLU A 195 9.30 20.32 -2.18
C GLU A 195 8.78 18.99 -2.70
N ARG A 196 7.82 18.40 -1.97
CA ARG A 196 7.21 17.11 -2.29
C ARG A 196 5.75 17.12 -1.84
N LEU A 197 4.89 16.48 -2.61
CA LEU A 197 3.46 16.36 -2.33
C LEU A 197 3.05 14.89 -2.40
N LEU A 198 2.36 14.42 -1.37
CA LEU A 198 1.80 13.08 -1.29
C LEU A 198 0.30 13.18 -1.08
N VAL A 199 -0.46 12.44 -1.89
CA VAL A 199 -1.92 12.36 -1.80
C VAL A 199 -2.29 10.89 -1.66
N THR A 200 -2.92 10.52 -0.56
CA THR A 200 -3.27 9.12 -0.24
C THR A 200 -4.70 9.02 0.24
N PRO A 201 -5.44 7.97 -0.10
CA PRO A 201 -6.78 7.77 0.46
C PRO A 201 -6.70 7.49 1.96
N THR A 202 -7.76 7.87 2.67
CA THR A 202 -7.96 7.47 4.06
C THR A 202 -8.42 6.01 4.15
N ALA A 203 -8.53 5.49 5.38
CA ALA A 203 -8.85 4.09 5.58
C ALA A 203 -10.20 3.69 4.93
N LEU A 204 -10.22 2.52 4.28
CA LEU A 204 -11.42 1.84 3.77
C LEU A 204 -12.18 2.52 2.62
N ASN A 205 -11.65 3.59 2.01
CA ASN A 205 -12.36 4.30 0.95
C ASN A 205 -11.42 5.11 0.04
N THR A 206 -11.90 5.46 -1.16
CA THR A 206 -11.22 6.38 -2.11
C THR A 206 -11.96 7.70 -2.29
N MET A 207 -12.74 8.11 -1.27
CA MET A 207 -13.57 9.32 -1.30
C MET A 207 -12.91 10.46 -0.52
N LEU A 208 -12.30 10.16 0.63
CA LEU A 208 -11.55 11.10 1.45
C LEU A 208 -10.06 10.87 1.33
N TRP A 209 -9.33 11.93 1.04
CA TRP A 209 -7.91 11.91 0.74
C TRP A 209 -7.14 12.76 1.75
N ARG A 210 -6.05 12.20 2.24
CA ARG A 210 -5.03 12.89 3.03
C ARG A 210 -3.96 13.44 2.11
N VAL A 211 -3.55 14.67 2.36
CA VAL A 211 -2.48 15.33 1.63
C VAL A 211 -1.39 15.72 2.59
N VAL A 212 -0.16 15.35 2.26
CA VAL A 212 1.06 15.73 2.99
C VAL A 212 1.98 16.49 2.05
N ALA A 213 2.30 17.73 2.38
CA ALA A 213 3.21 18.56 1.61
C ALA A 213 4.47 18.87 2.42
N ILE A 214 5.64 18.47 1.94
CA ILE A 214 6.92 18.79 2.55
C ILE A 214 7.32 20.21 2.14
N THR A 215 7.73 21.02 3.13
CA THR A 215 8.19 22.40 2.94
C THR A 215 9.56 22.58 3.58
N PRO A 216 10.28 23.68 3.28
CA PRO A 216 11.57 23.96 3.92
C PRO A 216 11.49 24.09 5.46
N ASP A 217 10.33 24.50 5.98
CA ASP A 217 10.11 24.78 7.41
C ASP A 217 9.46 23.60 8.16
N GLY A 218 9.14 22.50 7.47
CA GLY A 218 8.49 21.34 8.06
C GLY A 218 7.61 20.58 7.06
N TYR A 219 6.39 20.26 7.47
CA TYR A 219 5.37 19.74 6.56
C TYR A 219 3.98 20.25 6.90
N LEU A 220 3.11 20.17 5.91
CA LEU A 220 1.70 20.53 5.98
C LEU A 220 0.87 19.28 5.80
N GLU A 221 -0.23 19.15 6.54
CA GLU A 221 -1.18 18.06 6.40
C GLU A 221 -2.59 18.61 6.26
N GLY A 222 -3.34 18.08 5.29
CA GLY A 222 -4.74 18.45 5.10
C GLY A 222 -5.56 17.27 4.58
N PHE A 223 -6.88 17.44 4.54
CA PHE A 223 -7.80 16.43 4.05
C PHE A 223 -8.84 17.02 3.11
N HIS A 224 -9.09 16.32 2.00
CA HIS A 224 -10.07 16.73 1.00
C HIS A 224 -10.92 15.54 0.56
N SER A 225 -12.23 15.74 0.54
CA SER A 225 -13.18 14.77 -0.01
C SER A 225 -13.48 15.09 -1.47
N VAL A 226 -13.71 14.07 -2.29
CA VAL A 226 -14.23 14.25 -3.65
C VAL A 226 -15.62 14.92 -3.69
N PHE A 227 -16.31 14.98 -2.54
CA PHE A 227 -17.60 15.66 -2.39
C PHE A 227 -17.51 17.03 -1.71
N ASP A 228 -16.31 17.50 -1.35
CA ASP A 228 -16.15 18.86 -0.81
C ASP A 228 -16.58 19.88 -1.89
N ARG A 229 -17.41 20.85 -1.51
CA ARG A 229 -18.08 21.77 -2.45
C ARG A 229 -17.18 22.90 -2.94
N ASP A 230 -16.18 23.26 -2.16
CA ASP A 230 -15.18 24.25 -2.49
C ASP A 230 -13.82 23.60 -2.70
N SER A 231 -13.05 24.14 -3.64
CA SER A 231 -11.66 23.74 -3.88
C SER A 231 -10.71 24.33 -2.82
N LYS A 232 -11.23 24.79 -1.68
CA LYS A 232 -10.43 25.38 -0.60
C LYS A 232 -10.01 24.26 0.34
N MET A 233 -8.71 24.06 0.44
CA MET A 233 -8.12 23.06 1.30
C MET A 233 -7.34 23.74 2.42
N THR A 234 -7.68 23.40 3.66
CA THR A 234 -6.96 23.88 4.84
C THR A 234 -5.85 22.90 5.20
N PHE A 235 -4.69 23.44 5.57
CA PHE A 235 -3.52 22.68 5.98
C PHE A 235 -3.07 23.04 7.39
N ASP A 236 -2.83 22.02 8.20
CA ASP A 236 -2.21 22.14 9.52
C ASP A 236 -0.68 22.03 9.36
N PRO A 237 0.11 22.97 9.90
CA PRO A 237 1.57 22.91 9.85
C PRO A 237 2.15 22.09 11.01
N PHE A 238 3.18 21.31 10.72
CA PHE A 238 3.89 20.48 11.69
C PHE A 238 5.41 20.54 11.49
N PRO A 239 6.19 20.47 12.59
CA PRO A 239 7.65 20.41 12.50
C PRO A 239 8.10 19.06 11.95
N ARG A 240 9.16 19.06 11.14
CA ARG A 240 9.75 17.83 10.57
C ARG A 240 11.08 17.44 11.23
N GLY A 241 11.71 18.34 11.97
CA GLY A 241 12.92 18.02 12.76
C GLY A 241 14.21 18.08 11.94
N GLU A 242 14.33 19.06 11.05
CA GLU A 242 15.47 19.31 10.17
C GLU A 242 16.80 19.30 10.92
N ALA A 243 16.88 19.98 12.07
CA ALA A 243 18.11 20.04 12.86
C ALA A 243 18.55 18.66 13.39
N LEU A 244 17.60 17.80 13.77
CA LEU A 244 17.88 16.41 14.17
C LEU A 244 18.30 15.56 12.97
N TYR A 245 17.68 15.78 11.81
CA TYR A 245 18.08 15.10 10.58
C TYR A 245 19.51 15.45 10.18
N GLU A 246 19.87 16.74 10.17
CA GLU A 246 21.23 17.20 9.88
C GLU A 246 22.26 16.61 10.85
N ALA A 247 21.94 16.56 12.15
CA ALA A 247 22.82 15.97 13.17
C ALA A 247 23.00 14.44 13.02
N MET A 248 22.09 13.77 12.34
CA MET A 248 22.07 12.31 12.16
C MET A 248 22.38 11.87 10.73
N LYS A 249 22.75 12.79 9.83
CA LYS A 249 23.18 12.44 8.47
C LYS A 249 24.35 11.45 8.50
N GLY A 250 24.28 10.43 7.65
CA GLY A 250 25.26 9.34 7.62
C GLY A 250 24.95 8.20 8.59
N ASN A 251 23.90 8.33 9.43
CA ASN A 251 23.35 7.18 10.13
C ASN A 251 22.59 6.30 9.13
N ALA A 252 23.08 5.07 8.93
CA ALA A 252 22.54 4.13 7.95
C ALA A 252 21.02 3.88 8.09
N TYR A 253 20.47 3.91 9.31
CA TYR A 253 19.05 3.71 9.54
C TYR A 253 18.21 4.92 9.12
N VAL A 254 18.67 6.12 9.44
CA VAL A 254 18.01 7.37 9.06
C VAL A 254 18.05 7.52 7.54
N ASP A 255 19.22 7.32 6.93
CA ASP A 255 19.40 7.41 5.48
C ASP A 255 18.55 6.36 4.75
N ARG A 256 18.43 5.14 5.30
CA ARG A 256 17.59 4.07 4.74
C ARG A 256 16.11 4.43 4.76
N ILE A 257 15.61 5.02 5.85
CA ILE A 257 14.23 5.49 5.93
C ILE A 257 14.01 6.67 4.99
N ALA A 258 14.91 7.66 4.96
CA ALA A 258 14.82 8.81 4.07
C ALA A 258 14.74 8.42 2.59
N TRP A 259 15.54 7.43 2.17
CA TRP A 259 15.49 6.83 0.84
C TRP A 259 14.17 6.08 0.61
N PHE A 260 13.75 5.20 1.53
CA PHE A 260 12.59 4.34 1.33
C PHE A 260 11.27 5.12 1.30
N THR A 261 11.18 6.21 2.06
CA THR A 261 10.01 7.09 2.12
C THR A 261 10.02 8.19 1.07
N ASP A 262 11.04 8.23 0.20
CA ASP A 262 11.23 9.31 -0.78
C ASP A 262 11.13 10.72 -0.13
N GLY A 263 11.70 10.86 1.06
CA GLY A 263 11.71 12.11 1.84
C GLY A 263 10.45 12.40 2.67
N PHE A 264 9.44 11.54 2.66
CA PHE A 264 8.25 11.65 3.51
C PHE A 264 8.49 11.05 4.91
N PHE A 265 9.39 11.66 5.68
CA PHE A 265 9.65 11.29 7.07
C PHE A 265 9.76 12.53 7.95
N LYS A 266 9.62 12.36 9.27
CA LYS A 266 9.99 13.36 10.28
C LYS A 266 10.94 12.77 11.30
N MET A 267 11.72 13.65 11.91
CA MET A 267 12.59 13.36 13.06
C MET A 267 11.98 13.99 14.31
N GLY A 268 12.03 13.26 15.41
CA GLY A 268 11.60 13.74 16.71
C GLY A 268 12.49 13.22 17.82
N GLU A 269 12.28 13.74 19.02
CA GLU A 269 12.94 13.25 20.21
C GLU A 269 11.91 13.01 21.32
N ARG A 270 12.01 11.86 21.98
CA ARG A 270 11.15 11.49 23.11
C ARG A 270 11.99 10.76 24.14
N ASP A 271 11.98 11.25 25.38
CA ASP A 271 12.72 10.65 26.51
C ASP A 271 14.22 10.43 26.19
N GLY A 272 14.83 11.39 25.50
CA GLY A 272 16.24 11.33 25.07
C GLY A 272 16.52 10.38 23.90
N ARG A 273 15.49 9.76 23.30
CA ARG A 273 15.62 8.89 22.12
C ARG A 273 15.23 9.65 20.87
N VAL A 274 16.08 9.53 19.86
CA VAL A 274 15.81 10.07 18.52
C VAL A 274 14.95 9.09 17.76
N ILE A 275 13.85 9.59 17.21
CA ILE A 275 12.85 8.83 16.48
C ILE A 275 12.82 9.31 15.04
N VAL A 276 12.81 8.37 14.10
CA VAL A 276 12.44 8.62 12.70
C VAL A 276 11.07 8.03 12.44
N THR A 277 10.18 8.82 11.84
CA THR A 277 8.78 8.47 11.59
C THR A 277 8.48 8.52 10.10
N ASP A 278 7.91 7.46 9.53
CA ASP A 278 7.37 7.47 8.16
C ASP A 278 6.02 8.22 8.13
N LEU A 279 5.97 9.33 7.39
CA LEU A 279 4.79 10.19 7.31
C LEU A 279 3.70 9.62 6.39
N ARG A 280 4.01 8.60 5.59
CA ARG A 280 3.09 8.05 4.58
C ARG A 280 1.98 7.20 5.21
N MET A 281 2.19 6.64 6.40
CA MET A 281 1.26 5.71 7.04
C MET A 281 0.81 6.15 8.43
N GLY A 282 -0.35 6.77 8.46
CA GLY A 282 -0.94 7.36 9.65
C GLY A 282 -1.39 8.79 9.36
N GLN A 283 -1.53 9.58 10.42
CA GLN A 283 -1.75 11.03 10.37
C GLN A 283 -1.25 11.64 11.67
N GLU A 284 -0.96 12.93 11.72
CA GLU A 284 -0.46 13.53 12.97
C GLU A 284 -1.49 13.38 14.12
N PRO A 285 -1.10 13.00 15.34
CA PRO A 285 0.23 12.55 15.80
C PRO A 285 0.45 11.02 15.74
N TYR A 286 -0.49 10.25 15.21
CA TYR A 286 -0.50 8.78 15.25
C TYR A 286 0.05 8.14 13.96
N TYR A 287 1.27 7.62 14.03
CA TYR A 287 1.92 6.91 12.90
C TYR A 287 2.14 5.43 13.19
N THR A 288 2.07 4.62 12.14
CA THR A 288 2.28 3.16 12.26
C THR A 288 3.76 2.81 12.35
N PHE A 289 4.62 3.57 11.69
CA PHE A 289 6.05 3.28 11.57
C PHE A 289 6.89 4.39 12.22
N ASN A 290 7.11 4.23 13.52
CA ASN A 290 8.07 5.00 14.28
C ASN A 290 9.25 4.10 14.67
N PHE A 291 10.47 4.58 14.46
CA PHE A 291 11.69 3.85 14.80
C PHE A 291 12.60 4.69 15.68
N MET A 292 12.95 4.16 16.85
CA MET A 292 14.01 4.76 17.68
C MET A 292 15.35 4.39 17.05
N VAL A 293 16.16 5.38 16.68
CA VAL A 293 17.41 5.19 15.90
C VAL A 293 18.65 5.74 16.59
N GLY A 294 18.47 6.52 17.66
CA GLY A 294 19.57 7.04 18.45
C GLY A 294 19.18 7.34 19.89
N GLN A 295 20.20 7.48 20.74
CA GLN A 295 20.08 7.93 22.12
C GLN A 295 20.96 9.16 22.31
N ARG A 296 20.38 10.25 22.80
CA ARG A 296 21.13 11.47 23.14
C ARG A 296 22.03 11.19 24.33
N GLN A 297 23.33 11.38 24.13
CA GLN A 297 24.40 11.28 25.11
C GLN A 297 25.20 12.59 25.04
N SER A 298 24.71 13.65 25.69
CA SER A 298 25.25 15.02 25.57
C SER A 298 26.78 15.04 25.59
N PRO A 299 27.47 15.57 24.55
CA PRO A 299 26.94 16.39 23.45
C PRO A 299 26.59 15.62 22.15
N THR A 300 26.71 14.29 22.13
CA THR A 300 26.56 13.45 20.93
C THR A 300 25.25 12.67 20.89
N ILE A 301 24.87 12.17 19.72
CA ILE A 301 23.79 11.19 19.58
C ILE A 301 24.45 9.86 19.20
N GLY A 302 24.35 8.88 20.09
CA GLY A 302 24.83 7.52 19.80
C GLY A 302 23.80 6.76 18.99
N ALA A 303 24.22 6.09 17.92
CA ALA A 303 23.37 5.16 17.21
C ALA A 303 23.01 3.97 18.12
N ILE A 304 21.77 3.50 18.03
CA ILE A 304 21.30 2.31 18.75
C ILE A 304 20.75 1.29 17.75
N HIS A 305 20.64 0.03 18.16
CA HIS A 305 19.83 -0.93 17.42
C HIS A 305 18.37 -0.45 17.39
N PRO A 306 17.73 -0.38 16.20
CA PRO A 306 16.45 0.28 16.10
C PRO A 306 15.34 -0.55 16.71
N THR A 307 14.41 0.13 17.37
CA THR A 307 13.17 -0.46 17.87
C THR A 307 11.98 0.20 17.19
N HIS A 308 10.98 -0.61 16.83
CA HIS A 308 9.74 -0.14 16.21
C HIS A 308 8.64 0.02 17.27
N PHE A 309 7.82 1.05 17.11
CA PHE A 309 6.55 1.17 17.82
C PHE A 309 5.50 1.81 16.91
N ALA A 310 4.24 1.49 17.15
CA ALA A 310 3.10 2.04 16.42
C ALA A 310 2.22 2.85 17.38
N GLU A 311 1.79 4.02 16.94
CA GLU A 311 0.81 4.84 17.62
C GLU A 311 -0.55 4.63 16.96
N ARG A 312 -1.60 4.53 17.78
CA ARG A 312 -2.95 4.23 17.30
C ARG A 312 -3.92 5.26 17.85
N HIS A 313 -4.75 5.77 16.96
CA HIS A 313 -5.89 6.58 17.34
C HIS A 313 -7.04 5.70 17.86
N ASN A 314 -8.01 6.30 18.55
CA ASN A 314 -9.25 5.62 18.90
C ASN A 314 -9.99 5.22 17.62
N LEU A 315 -10.12 3.91 17.39
CA LEU A 315 -10.66 3.38 16.13
C LEU A 315 -12.08 3.89 15.85
N ARG A 316 -12.93 4.01 16.87
CA ARG A 316 -14.32 4.45 16.72
C ARG A 316 -14.40 5.91 16.32
N GLU A 317 -13.63 6.76 16.97
CA GLU A 317 -13.57 8.19 16.69
C GLU A 317 -12.97 8.44 15.30
N GLY A 318 -11.86 7.77 14.97
CA GLY A 318 -11.22 7.86 13.66
C GLY A 318 -12.14 7.42 12.52
N LEU A 319 -12.81 6.26 12.63
CA LEU A 319 -13.74 5.79 11.60
C LEU A 319 -14.97 6.68 11.45
N SER A 320 -15.53 7.17 12.57
CA SER A 320 -16.64 8.12 12.56
C SER A 320 -16.26 9.41 11.82
N TRP A 321 -15.07 9.94 12.11
CA TRP A 321 -14.55 11.13 11.43
C TRP A 321 -14.30 10.88 9.94
N VAL A 322 -13.64 9.78 9.58
CA VAL A 322 -13.39 9.41 8.17
C VAL A 322 -14.70 9.34 7.40
N TRP A 323 -15.74 8.70 7.94
CA TRP A 323 -17.02 8.57 7.25
C TRP A 323 -17.71 9.92 7.02
N ARG A 324 -17.76 10.78 8.05
CA ARG A 324 -18.36 12.13 7.93
C ARG A 324 -17.61 13.00 6.93
N ARG A 325 -16.26 13.02 6.99
CA ARG A 325 -15.44 13.74 6.02
C ARG A 325 -15.57 13.16 4.62
N ALA A 326 -15.61 11.84 4.47
CA ALA A 326 -15.81 11.19 3.18
C ALA A 326 -17.15 11.57 2.53
N LEU A 327 -18.16 11.97 3.30
CA LEU A 327 -19.43 12.51 2.78
C LEU A 327 -19.44 14.03 2.57
N GLY A 328 -18.30 14.70 2.75
CA GLY A 328 -18.13 16.14 2.50
C GLY A 328 -18.50 17.04 3.69
N GLU A 329 -18.74 16.49 4.88
CA GLU A 329 -18.90 17.32 6.08
C GLU A 329 -17.58 17.99 6.44
N THR A 330 -17.57 19.23 6.92
CA THR A 330 -16.35 19.92 7.35
C THR A 330 -16.14 19.75 8.86
N VAL A 331 -15.41 18.72 9.27
CA VAL A 331 -15.05 18.45 10.67
C VAL A 331 -13.54 18.34 10.85
N PRO A 332 -12.95 18.93 11.91
CA PRO A 332 -11.50 18.91 12.10
C PRO A 332 -10.99 17.47 12.28
N PRO A 333 -9.78 17.15 11.79
CA PRO A 333 -9.17 15.83 11.99
C PRO A 333 -8.96 15.55 13.47
N PRO A 334 -9.16 14.29 13.93
CA PRO A 334 -8.83 13.93 15.29
C PRO A 334 -7.30 13.95 15.46
N ARG A 335 -6.86 14.59 16.54
CA ARG A 335 -5.47 14.77 16.93
C ARG A 335 -5.27 14.24 18.34
#